data_AF-A0A8J2UHY6-F1
#
_entry.id   AF-A0A8J2UHY6-F1
#
_cell.length_a   1.000
_cell.length_b   1.000
_cell.length_c   1.000
_cell.angle_alpha   90.00
_cell.angle_beta   90.00
_cell.angle_gamma   90.00
#
_symmetry.space_group_name_H-M   'P 1'
#
loop_
_entity.id
_entity.type
_entity.pdbx_description
1 polymer ?
#
loop_
_entity_poly.entity_id
_entity_poly.type
_entity_poly.pdbx_seq_one_letter_code
_entity_poly.pdbx_strand_id
1 'polypeptide(L)'
;MKKAILFSCIMLAVAITTTTTASAQPPRIAIEVIIGTRPPAPNEAQLMRGEEAKHPNITQAMHDIEGAMKRLHEAPDDFGGHKGQAESDLKQAYISLRKALYFRLYQDTH
;
A
#
# COMPACT_ATOMS: atom_id res chain seq x y z
N MET A 1 63.03 -26.89 35.29
CA MET A 1 63.19 -25.79 34.32
C MET A 1 61.83 -25.43 33.74
N LYS A 2 61.56 -24.12 33.62
CA LYS A 2 60.30 -23.47 33.18
C LYS A 2 59.76 -24.01 31.85
N LYS A 3 58.43 -24.07 31.71
CA LYS A 3 57.62 -23.37 30.68
C LYS A 3 56.12 -23.54 30.95
N ALA A 4 55.42 -22.40 31.02
CA ALA A 4 53.97 -22.26 31.09
C ALA A 4 53.32 -22.51 29.72
N ILE A 5 51.99 -22.66 29.67
CA ILE A 5 51.06 -21.88 28.82
C ILE A 5 49.59 -22.33 29.02
N LEU A 6 48.80 -21.37 29.50
CA LEU A 6 47.40 -20.98 29.20
C LEU A 6 46.18 -21.91 29.39
N PHE A 7 45.39 -21.55 30.41
CA PHE A 7 43.99 -21.09 30.36
C PHE A 7 43.13 -21.41 29.11
N SER A 8 42.05 -22.17 29.31
CA SER A 8 40.80 -22.11 28.53
C SER A 8 39.67 -22.49 29.50
N CYS A 9 38.99 -21.56 30.17
CA CYS A 9 37.84 -20.79 29.67
C CYS A 9 36.82 -21.65 28.92
N ILE A 10 35.51 -21.62 29.17
CA ILE A 10 34.61 -20.98 30.14
C ILE A 10 33.26 -21.65 29.84
N MET A 11 32.47 -21.90 30.89
CA MET A 11 31.00 -21.99 30.93
C MET A 11 30.23 -22.63 29.76
N LEU A 12 29.70 -23.82 30.06
CA LEU A 12 28.50 -24.39 29.48
C LEU A 12 27.29 -23.47 29.77
N ALA A 13 26.90 -22.63 28.82
CA ALA A 13 25.68 -21.83 28.88
C ALA A 13 24.61 -22.44 27.97
N VAL A 14 23.67 -23.14 28.59
CA VAL A 14 22.35 -23.47 28.04
C VAL A 14 21.58 -22.15 27.85
N ALA A 15 21.19 -21.84 26.61
CA ALA A 15 20.15 -20.87 26.32
C ALA A 15 19.39 -21.30 25.07
N ILE A 16 18.29 -22.03 25.30
CA ILE A 16 17.24 -22.33 24.33
C ILE A 16 16.42 -21.06 24.18
N THR A 17 16.68 -20.24 23.16
CA THR A 17 15.75 -19.20 22.69
C THR A 17 16.06 -18.83 21.24
N THR A 18 15.64 -19.64 20.27
CA THR A 18 15.45 -19.16 18.90
C THR A 18 14.01 -18.67 18.78
N THR A 19 13.75 -17.44 19.22
CA THR A 19 12.55 -16.72 18.79
C THR A 19 12.73 -16.36 17.33
N THR A 20 12.05 -17.06 16.43
CA THR A 20 11.86 -16.62 15.05
C THR A 20 11.09 -15.30 15.08
N THR A 21 11.78 -14.18 14.90
CA THR A 21 11.15 -12.91 14.53
C THR A 21 10.55 -13.08 13.15
N ALA A 22 9.23 -13.17 13.05
CA ALA A 22 8.54 -13.04 11.78
C ALA A 22 8.80 -11.63 11.25
N SER A 23 9.68 -11.50 10.25
CA SER A 23 9.85 -10.23 9.53
C SER A 23 8.61 -10.03 8.67
N ALA A 24 7.70 -9.16 9.08
CA ALA A 24 6.65 -8.69 8.18
C ALA A 24 7.34 -8.01 6.97
N GLN A 25 7.25 -8.61 5.79
CA GLN A 25 7.73 -7.95 4.57
C GLN A 25 6.95 -6.65 4.39
N PRO A 26 7.61 -5.53 4.05
CA PRO A 26 6.93 -4.27 3.84
C PRO A 26 5.93 -4.40 2.69
N PRO A 27 4.84 -3.61 2.72
CA PRO A 27 3.82 -3.63 1.67
C PRO A 27 4.47 -3.39 0.31
N ARG A 28 3.99 -4.09 -0.73
CA ARG A 28 4.51 -3.92 -2.09
C ARG A 28 4.13 -2.57 -2.71
N ILE A 29 3.06 -1.96 -2.19
CA ILE A 29 2.64 -0.59 -2.52
C ILE A 29 2.28 0.14 -1.21
N ALA A 30 2.79 1.36 -1.06
CA ALA A 30 2.51 2.19 0.11
C ALA A 30 1.07 2.73 0.13
N ILE A 31 0.50 2.94 1.32
CA ILE A 31 -0.89 3.42 1.44
C ILE A 31 -1.07 4.82 0.85
N GLU A 32 -0.05 5.68 0.92
CA GLU A 32 -0.01 7.03 0.36
C GLU A 32 -0.21 7.02 -1.16
N VAL A 33 0.31 5.99 -1.83
CA VAL A 33 0.08 5.77 -3.25
C VAL A 33 -1.39 5.44 -3.46
N ILE A 34 -1.93 4.47 -2.73
CA ILE A 34 -3.31 3.96 -2.85
C ILE A 34 -4.36 5.06 -2.59
N ILE A 35 -4.11 5.95 -1.64
CA ILE A 35 -5.01 7.09 -1.36
C ILE A 35 -4.72 8.31 -2.22
N GLY A 36 -3.64 8.30 -3.01
CA GLY A 36 -3.30 9.35 -3.97
C GLY A 36 -2.64 10.58 -3.36
N THR A 37 -2.02 10.48 -2.18
CA THR A 37 -1.26 11.57 -1.56
C THR A 37 0.19 11.65 -2.07
N ARG A 38 0.68 10.62 -2.77
CA ARG A 38 1.93 10.68 -3.56
C ARG A 38 1.82 9.91 -4.87
N PRO A 39 2.62 10.26 -5.90
CA PRO A 39 2.72 9.44 -7.11
C PRO A 39 3.40 8.09 -6.81
N PRO A 40 3.05 7.02 -7.55
CA PRO A 40 3.71 5.72 -7.44
C PRO A 40 5.15 5.78 -7.95
N ALA A 41 6.04 5.02 -7.31
CA ALA A 41 7.35 4.71 -7.87
C ALA A 41 7.22 3.77 -9.09
N PRO A 42 8.22 3.66 -9.98
CA PRO A 42 8.12 2.84 -11.18
C PRO A 42 7.74 1.37 -10.94
N ASN A 43 8.26 0.76 -9.87
CA ASN A 43 7.94 -0.61 -9.46
C ASN A 43 6.48 -0.73 -8.96
N GLU A 44 6.01 0.21 -8.14
CA GLU A 44 4.62 0.27 -7.67
C GLU A 44 3.66 0.44 -8.85
N ALA A 45 3.97 1.34 -9.79
CA ALA A 45 3.16 1.55 -10.99
C ALA A 45 3.06 0.28 -11.85
N GLN A 46 4.13 -0.50 -11.96
CA GLN A 46 4.09 -1.79 -12.67
C GLN A 46 3.17 -2.80 -11.97
N LEU A 47 3.23 -2.87 -10.64
CA LEU A 47 2.34 -3.73 -9.85
C LEU A 47 0.87 -3.29 -9.98
N MET A 48 0.61 -1.98 -9.92
CA MET A 48 -0.73 -1.41 -10.11
C MET A 48 -1.31 -1.78 -11.48
N ARG A 49 -0.54 -1.60 -12.56
CA ARG A 49 -0.99 -2.01 -13.91
C ARG A 49 -1.31 -3.49 -14.00
N GLY A 50 -0.51 -4.34 -13.35
CA GLY A 50 -0.77 -5.78 -13.30
C GLY A 50 -2.03 -6.15 -12.51
N GLU A 51 -2.36 -5.37 -11.50
CA GLU A 51 -3.59 -5.49 -10.72
C GLU A 51 -4.82 -5.05 -11.53
N GLU A 52 -4.74 -3.87 -12.13
CA GLU A 52 -5.77 -3.28 -12.99
C GLU A 52 -6.11 -4.20 -14.16
N ALA A 53 -5.11 -4.78 -14.81
CA ALA A 53 -5.30 -5.73 -15.92
C ALA A 53 -6.11 -6.98 -15.50
N LYS A 54 -6.05 -7.38 -14.22
CA LYS A 54 -6.82 -8.53 -13.69
C LYS A 54 -8.24 -8.15 -13.28
N HIS A 55 -8.51 -6.85 -13.09
CA HIS A 55 -9.78 -6.34 -12.54
C HIS A 55 -10.36 -5.21 -13.42
N PRO A 56 -10.60 -5.45 -14.73
CA PRO A 56 -10.93 -4.40 -15.69
C PRO A 56 -12.20 -3.62 -15.34
N ASN A 57 -13.20 -4.25 -14.73
CA ASN A 57 -14.45 -3.57 -14.35
C ASN A 57 -14.23 -2.58 -13.19
N ILE A 58 -13.36 -2.89 -12.23
CA ILE A 58 -13.03 -1.97 -11.13
C ILE A 58 -12.19 -0.81 -11.67
N THR A 59 -11.23 -1.11 -12.54
CA THR A 59 -10.43 -0.08 -13.23
C THR A 59 -11.30 0.86 -14.05
N GLN A 60 -12.28 0.35 -14.81
CA GLN A 60 -13.22 1.18 -15.54
C GLN A 60 -14.04 2.07 -14.60
N ALA A 61 -14.58 1.53 -13.51
CA ALA A 61 -15.34 2.31 -12.53
C ALA A 61 -14.50 3.44 -11.91
N MET A 62 -13.21 3.21 -11.65
CA MET A 62 -12.30 4.25 -11.19
C MET A 62 -12.14 5.38 -12.23
N HIS A 63 -11.95 5.05 -13.51
CA HIS A 63 -11.86 6.04 -14.59
C HIS A 63 -13.17 6.82 -14.80
N ASP A 64 -14.31 6.15 -14.65
CA ASP A 64 -15.62 6.80 -14.72
C ASP A 64 -15.78 7.83 -13.60
N ILE A 65 -15.34 7.51 -12.38
CA ILE A 65 -15.34 8.44 -11.24
C ILE A 65 -14.38 9.62 -11.48
N GLU A 66 -13.17 9.38 -11.99
CA GLU A 66 -12.24 10.46 -12.37
C GLU A 66 -12.87 11.41 -13.40
N GLY A 67 -13.51 10.82 -14.42
CA GLY A 67 -14.25 11.56 -15.42
C GLY A 67 -15.44 12.33 -14.85
N ALA A 68 -16.14 11.78 -13.87
CA ALA A 68 -17.24 12.45 -13.18
C ALA A 68 -16.74 13.64 -12.35
N MET A 69 -15.66 13.47 -11.58
CA MET A 69 -15.02 14.55 -10.83
C MET A 69 -14.61 15.70 -11.74
N LYS A 70 -13.96 15.41 -12.87
CA LYS A 70 -13.56 16.44 -13.85
C LYS A 70 -14.76 17.21 -14.40
N ARG A 71 -15.80 16.50 -14.86
CA ARG A 71 -17.00 17.13 -15.43
C ARG A 71 -17.77 17.95 -14.40
N LEU A 72 -17.86 17.46 -13.17
CA LEU A 72 -18.51 18.18 -12.07
C LEU A 72 -17.72 19.44 -11.73
N HIS A 73 -16.39 19.34 -11.61
CA HIS A 73 -15.52 20.48 -11.34
C HIS A 73 -15.62 21.57 -12.41
N GLU A 74 -15.65 21.18 -13.69
CA GLU A 74 -15.77 22.09 -14.84
C GLU A 74 -17.18 22.69 -15.02
N ALA A 75 -18.20 22.12 -14.36
CA ALA A 75 -19.56 22.64 -14.47
C ALA A 75 -19.67 24.05 -13.88
N PRO A 76 -20.33 25.00 -14.57
CA PRO A 76 -20.48 26.37 -14.07
C PRO A 76 -21.51 26.50 -12.93
N ASP A 77 -22.46 25.57 -12.84
CA ASP A 77 -23.51 25.56 -11.83
C ASP A 77 -23.03 24.89 -10.53
N ASP A 78 -23.58 25.33 -9.40
CA ASP A 78 -23.38 24.74 -8.07
C ASP A 78 -24.48 23.71 -7.73
N PHE A 79 -25.48 23.55 -8.61
CA PHE A 79 -26.56 22.57 -8.50
C PHE A 79 -27.31 22.67 -7.17
N GLY A 80 -27.61 23.90 -6.73
CA GLY A 80 -28.28 24.15 -5.45
C GLY A 80 -27.38 23.98 -4.21
N GLY A 81 -26.05 24.12 -4.36
CA GLY A 81 -25.11 23.95 -3.24
C GLY A 81 -24.56 22.53 -3.10
N HIS A 82 -24.86 21.64 -4.05
CA HIS A 82 -24.52 20.22 -3.96
C HIS A 82 -23.21 19.86 -4.65
N LYS A 83 -22.63 20.75 -5.47
CA LYS A 83 -21.41 20.47 -6.23
C LYS A 83 -20.26 20.01 -5.34
N GLY A 84 -19.93 20.79 -4.30
CA GLY A 84 -18.79 20.50 -3.42
C GLY A 84 -18.94 19.16 -2.68
N GLN A 85 -20.15 18.84 -2.20
CA GLN A 85 -20.40 17.57 -1.53
C GLN A 85 -20.27 16.39 -2.51
N ALA A 86 -20.84 16.51 -3.71
CA ALA A 86 -20.75 15.47 -4.72
C ALA A 86 -19.29 15.22 -5.19
N GLU A 87 -18.45 16.27 -5.30
CA GLU A 87 -17.02 16.11 -5.57
C GLU A 87 -16.31 15.34 -4.44
N SER A 88 -16.61 15.66 -3.18
CA SER A 88 -16.07 14.97 -2.02
C SER A 88 -16.46 13.49 -2.00
N ASP A 89 -17.73 13.19 -2.27
CA ASP A 89 -18.25 11.82 -2.27
C ASP A 89 -17.63 10.98 -3.38
N LEU A 90 -17.49 11.54 -4.59
CA LEU A 90 -16.77 10.90 -5.69
C LEU A 90 -15.31 10.61 -5.32
N LYS A 91 -14.62 11.54 -4.67
CA LYS A 91 -13.24 11.33 -4.19
C LYS A 91 -13.16 10.19 -3.17
N GLN A 92 -14.10 10.11 -2.23
CA GLN A 92 -14.12 9.01 -1.25
C GLN A 92 -14.45 7.67 -1.90
N ALA A 93 -15.36 7.64 -2.86
CA ALA A 93 -15.66 6.44 -3.65
C ALA A 93 -14.43 5.95 -4.42
N TYR A 94 -13.72 6.86 -5.09
CA TYR A 94 -12.47 6.55 -5.79
C TYR A 94 -11.41 5.94 -4.85
N ILE A 95 -11.18 6.56 -3.70
CA ILE A 95 -10.24 6.04 -2.69
C ILE A 95 -10.66 4.65 -2.19
N SER A 96 -11.96 4.44 -1.99
CA SER A 96 -12.49 3.15 -1.53
C SER A 96 -12.28 2.04 -2.56
N LEU A 97 -12.51 2.33 -3.84
CA LEU A 97 -12.21 1.39 -4.93
C LEU A 97 -10.71 1.07 -5.02
N ARG A 98 -9.83 2.08 -4.87
CA ARG A 98 -8.38 1.85 -4.87
C ARG A 98 -7.93 0.97 -3.72
N LYS A 99 -8.46 1.18 -2.52
CA LYS A 99 -8.19 0.31 -1.36
C LYS A 99 -8.61 -1.13 -1.61
N ALA A 100 -9.79 -1.34 -2.21
CA ALA A 100 -10.27 -2.67 -2.57
C ALA A 100 -9.38 -3.32 -3.64
N LEU A 101 -9.07 -2.59 -4.72
CA LEU A 101 -8.28 -3.10 -5.84
C LEU A 101 -6.85 -3.48 -5.42
N TYR A 102 -6.17 -2.63 -4.65
CA TYR A 102 -4.77 -2.85 -4.27
C TYR A 102 -4.60 -3.52 -2.92
N PHE A 103 -5.65 -4.09 -2.32
CA PHE A 103 -5.62 -4.72 -1.00
C PHE A 103 -4.48 -5.73 -0.86
N ARG A 104 -4.33 -6.65 -1.81
CA ARG A 104 -3.27 -7.69 -1.79
C ARG A 104 -1.86 -7.14 -2.03
N LEU A 105 -1.74 -5.94 -2.60
CA LEU A 105 -0.45 -5.30 -2.79
C LEU A 105 -0.03 -4.52 -1.53
N TYR A 106 -1.01 -4.11 -0.71
CA TYR A 106 -0.80 -3.44 0.56
C TYR A 106 -0.64 -4.41 1.73
N GLN A 107 -1.55 -5.37 1.93
CA GLN A 107 -1.61 -6.15 3.17
C GLN A 107 -1.14 -7.60 3.06
N ASP A 108 -1.10 -8.23 1.87
CA ASP A 108 -0.94 -9.69 1.87
C ASP A 108 -0.19 -10.29 0.67
N THR A 109 1.03 -10.74 0.97
CA THR A 109 1.64 -11.96 0.42
C THR A 109 0.83 -13.16 0.92
N HIS A 110 0.12 -13.85 0.02
CA HIS A 110 -0.34 -15.22 0.27
C HIS A 110 0.87 -16.14 0.45
#